data_AF-A0A397FRK9-F1
#
_entry.id   AF-A0A397FRK9-F1
#
_cell.length_a   1.000
_cell.length_b   1.000
_cell.length_c   1.000
_cell.angle_alpha   90.00
_cell.angle_beta   90.00
_cell.angle_gamma   90.00
#
_symmetry.space_group_name_H-M   'P 1'
#
loop_
_entity.id
_entity.type
_entity.pdbx_description
1 polymer ?
#
loop_
_entity_poly.entity_id
_entity_poly.type
_entity_poly.pdbx_seq_one_letter_code
_entity_poly.pdbx_strand_id
1 'polypeptide(L)'
;MKTKNKELKKFTDEELLAEIIYRSKSKKGLPIKAMCFKCHQGFWIKWNNATQSHSKLSNWEYWIGKKSRNKICNSCLRAIRDERSEYLEFDIKKKRILSAYLNSNRI
;
A
#
# COMPACT_ATOMS: atom_id res chain seq x y z
N MET A 1 47.79 -3.97 -5.10
CA MET A 1 46.34 -4.24 -4.96
C MET A 1 45.59 -3.32 -5.91
N LYS A 2 44.80 -3.87 -6.84
CA LYS A 2 44.06 -3.10 -7.85
C LYS A 2 42.82 -2.44 -7.23
N THR A 3 42.77 -1.11 -7.20
CA THR A 3 41.57 -0.32 -6.92
C THR A 3 40.57 -0.52 -8.04
N LYS A 4 39.40 -1.11 -7.74
CA LYS A 4 38.28 -1.16 -8.68
C LYS A 4 37.69 0.24 -8.79
N ASN A 5 38.11 0.99 -9.81
CA ASN A 5 37.41 2.18 -10.28
C ASN A 5 35.98 1.77 -10.63
N LYS A 6 35.02 2.24 -9.82
CA LYS A 6 33.60 2.10 -10.11
C LYS A 6 33.30 3.14 -11.17
N GLU A 7 33.35 2.73 -12.43
CA GLU A 7 33.02 3.59 -13.57
C GLU A 7 31.64 4.22 -13.32
N LEU A 8 31.62 5.54 -13.10
CA LEU A 8 30.38 6.30 -13.15
C LEU A 8 29.91 6.24 -14.61
N LYS A 9 28.91 5.43 -14.87
CA LYS A 9 28.23 5.38 -16.16
C LYS A 9 27.66 6.78 -16.42
N LYS A 10 28.29 7.53 -17.33
CA LYS A 10 27.76 8.81 -17.81
C LYS A 10 26.53 8.48 -18.65
N PHE A 11 25.35 8.73 -18.08
CA PHE A 11 24.10 8.65 -18.81
C PHE A 11 24.09 9.74 -19.89
N THR A 12 23.55 9.42 -21.07
CA THR A 12 23.31 10.43 -22.10
C THR A 12 22.20 11.39 -21.64
N ASP A 13 22.15 12.59 -22.20
CA ASP A 13 21.11 13.57 -21.87
C ASP A 13 19.70 13.03 -22.12
N GLU A 14 19.55 12.12 -23.10
CA GLU A 14 18.31 11.42 -23.42
C GLU A 14 17.93 10.38 -22.36
N GLU A 15 18.90 9.60 -21.85
CA GLU A 15 18.67 8.65 -20.76
C GLU A 15 18.39 9.38 -19.44
N LEU A 16 19.07 10.51 -19.21
CA LEU A 16 18.81 11.39 -18.06
C LEU A 16 17.41 12.01 -18.18
N LEU A 17 17.02 12.48 -19.38
CA LEU A 17 15.65 12.94 -19.64
C LEU A 17 14.63 11.84 -19.43
N ALA A 18 14.89 10.61 -19.87
CA ALA A 18 13.99 9.48 -19.68
C ALA A 18 13.84 9.11 -18.20
N GLU A 19 14.93 9.10 -17.43
CA GLU A 19 14.93 8.87 -15.98
C GLU A 19 14.28 10.04 -15.22
N ILE A 20 14.49 11.29 -15.66
CA ILE A 20 13.81 12.48 -15.14
C ILE A 20 12.32 12.41 -15.48
N ILE A 21 11.91 12.05 -16.69
CA ILE A 21 10.51 11.86 -17.11
C ILE A 21 9.86 10.72 -16.31
N TYR A 22 10.58 9.61 -16.10
CA TYR A 22 10.12 8.50 -15.29
C TYR A 22 9.96 8.89 -13.80
N ARG A 23 10.86 9.71 -13.26
CA ARG A 23 10.78 10.23 -11.88
C ARG A 23 9.79 11.38 -11.71
N SER A 24 9.60 12.21 -12.74
CA SER A 24 8.75 13.41 -12.74
C SER A 24 7.30 13.12 -13.15
N LYS A 25 7.03 12.01 -13.86
CA LYS A 25 5.71 11.38 -13.85
C LYS A 25 5.44 10.83 -12.47
N SER A 26 4.96 11.71 -11.59
CA SER A 26 4.58 11.39 -10.23
C SER A 26 3.74 10.10 -10.21
N LYS A 27 4.10 9.13 -9.36
CA LYS A 27 3.33 7.89 -9.13
C LYS A 27 1.92 8.13 -8.54
N LYS A 28 1.41 9.37 -8.57
CA LYS A 28 0.02 9.69 -8.23
C LYS A 28 -0.86 8.99 -9.25
N GLY A 29 -1.80 8.17 -8.79
CA GLY A 29 -2.69 7.42 -9.69
C GLY A 29 -2.46 5.93 -9.72
N LEU A 30 -1.22 5.47 -9.52
CA LEU A 30 -0.89 4.06 -9.71
C LEU A 30 -1.10 3.25 -8.42
N PRO A 31 -1.64 2.03 -8.52
CA PRO A 31 -1.64 1.09 -7.40
C PRO A 31 -0.22 0.87 -6.87
N ILE A 32 -0.07 0.81 -5.55
CA ILE A 32 1.23 0.51 -4.91
C ILE A 32 1.25 -0.94 -4.47
N LYS A 33 2.36 -1.64 -4.72
CA LYS A 33 2.58 -2.99 -4.19
C LYS A 33 3.03 -2.92 -2.72
N ALA A 34 2.42 -3.74 -1.87
CA ALA A 34 2.77 -3.87 -0.46
C ALA A 34 2.79 -5.35 -0.04
N MET A 35 3.41 -5.63 1.10
CA MET A 35 3.40 -6.95 1.73
C MET A 35 2.42 -6.96 2.90
N CYS A 36 1.54 -7.96 2.98
CA CYS A 36 0.64 -8.10 4.12
C CYS A 36 1.39 -8.62 5.36
N PHE A 37 1.24 -7.95 6.50
CA PHE A 37 1.94 -8.37 7.72
C PHE A 37 1.37 -9.65 8.37
N LYS A 38 0.13 -10.04 8.06
CA LYS A 38 -0.52 -11.25 8.61
C LYS A 38 -0.21 -12.49 7.78
N CYS A 39 -0.43 -12.43 6.45
CA CYS A 39 -0.26 -13.58 5.58
C CYS A 39 1.05 -13.58 4.76
N HIS A 40 1.87 -12.53 4.84
CA HIS A 40 3.11 -12.37 4.07
C HIS A 40 2.94 -12.50 2.55
N GLN A 41 1.72 -12.28 2.03
CA GLN A 41 1.46 -12.23 0.60
C GLN A 41 1.52 -10.79 0.09
N GLY A 42 2.07 -10.64 -1.12
CA GLY A 42 2.09 -9.37 -1.84
C GLY A 42 0.69 -9.00 -2.33
N PHE A 43 0.30 -7.74 -2.18
CA PHE A 43 -0.98 -7.23 -2.66
C PHE A 43 -0.87 -5.79 -3.17
N TRP A 44 -1.88 -5.36 -3.92
CA TRP A 44 -1.95 -4.01 -4.49
C TRP A 44 -2.87 -3.11 -3.67
N ILE A 45 -2.36 -1.95 -3.25
CA ILE A 45 -3.12 -0.88 -2.62
C ILE A 45 -3.66 0.01 -3.73
N LYS A 46 -4.99 0.00 -3.90
CA LYS A 46 -5.68 0.82 -4.89
C LYS A 46 -5.48 2.32 -4.62
N TRP A 47 -5.27 3.08 -5.69
CA TRP A 47 -5.36 4.52 -5.70
C TRP A 47 -6.82 4.95 -5.79
N ASN A 48 -7.21 5.94 -4.98
CA ASN A 48 -8.51 6.56 -5.06
C ASN A 48 -8.39 7.90 -5.80
N ASN A 49 -9.00 7.99 -6.98
CA ASN A 49 -9.02 9.21 -7.79
C ASN A 49 -9.76 10.36 -7.11
N ALA A 50 -10.88 10.09 -6.43
CA ALA A 50 -11.69 11.11 -5.79
C ALA A 50 -10.95 11.81 -4.65
N THR A 51 -10.17 11.05 -3.87
CA THR A 51 -9.39 11.60 -2.74
C THR A 51 -7.92 11.84 -3.08
N GLN A 52 -7.53 11.64 -4.35
CA GLN A 52 -6.15 11.67 -4.84
C GLN A 52 -5.14 11.03 -3.88
N SER A 53 -5.48 9.85 -3.36
CA SER A 53 -4.68 9.16 -2.34
C SER A 53 -4.90 7.66 -2.34
N HIS A 54 -3.91 6.91 -1.88
CA HIS A 54 -4.05 5.47 -1.65
C HIS A 54 -4.99 5.18 -0.48
N SER A 55 -5.68 4.04 -0.55
CA SER A 55 -6.61 3.62 0.49
C SER A 55 -5.92 3.53 1.86
N LYS A 56 -6.34 4.40 2.79
CA LYS A 56 -5.92 4.37 4.21
C LYS A 56 -6.34 3.08 4.92
N LEU A 57 -7.34 2.38 4.39
CA LEU A 57 -7.88 1.15 4.98
C LEU A 57 -6.93 -0.05 4.85
N SER A 58 -5.92 0.05 3.98
CA SER A 58 -4.80 -0.90 3.94
C SER A 58 -3.76 -0.68 5.04
N ASN A 59 -3.81 0.44 5.76
CA ASN A 59 -2.88 0.74 6.86
C ASN A 59 -3.42 0.11 8.16
N TRP A 60 -2.64 -0.72 8.82
CA TRP A 60 -3.07 -1.35 10.07
C TRP A 60 -3.35 -0.33 11.17
N GLU A 61 -2.56 0.75 11.22
CA GLU A 61 -2.73 1.88 12.14
C GLU A 61 -4.16 2.45 12.15
N TYR A 62 -4.85 2.48 11.00
CA TYR A 62 -6.23 2.95 10.92
C TYR A 62 -7.16 2.14 11.82
N TRP A 63 -6.95 0.83 11.88
CA TRP A 63 -7.82 -0.10 12.59
C TRP A 63 -7.53 -0.11 14.09
N ILE A 64 -6.26 -0.19 14.48
CA ILE A 64 -5.86 -0.29 15.88
C ILE A 64 -5.69 1.05 16.59
N GLY A 65 -5.66 2.18 15.85
CA GLY A 65 -5.46 3.52 16.42
C GLY A 65 -4.05 3.75 17.03
N LYS A 66 -3.08 2.89 16.71
CA LYS A 66 -1.70 2.98 17.17
C LYS A 66 -0.77 3.08 15.96
N LYS A 67 0.29 3.89 16.09
CA LYS A 67 1.31 4.06 15.03
C LYS A 67 1.82 2.70 14.57
N SER A 68 1.67 2.42 13.28
CA SER A 68 2.11 1.17 12.68
C SER A 68 2.45 1.36 11.22
N ARG A 69 3.57 0.77 10.79
CA ARG A 69 3.96 0.73 9.38
C ARG A 69 3.34 -0.46 8.64
N ASN A 70 2.57 -1.30 9.34
CA ASN A 70 2.05 -2.56 8.82
C ASN A 70 0.94 -2.31 7.80
N LYS A 71 0.95 -3.11 6.73
CA LYS A 71 -0.07 -3.12 5.69
C LYS A 71 -0.88 -4.40 5.77
N ILE A 72 -2.19 -4.32 5.61
CA ILE A 72 -3.10 -5.47 5.66
C ILE A 72 -3.87 -5.59 4.35
N CYS A 73 -3.97 -6.82 3.83
CA CYS A 73 -4.71 -7.10 2.60
C CYS A 73 -6.21 -7.33 2.88
N ASN A 74 -7.02 -7.28 1.83
CA ASN A 74 -8.47 -7.47 1.94
C ASN A 74 -8.84 -8.89 2.43
N SER A 75 -8.05 -9.91 2.10
CA SER A 75 -8.28 -11.28 2.57
C SER A 75 -8.12 -11.38 4.08
N CYS A 76 -7.02 -10.85 4.64
CA CYS A 76 -6.83 -10.81 6.10
C CYS A 76 -7.87 -9.93 6.81
N LEU A 77 -8.29 -8.82 6.18
CA LEU A 77 -9.37 -8.00 6.72
C LEU A 77 -10.73 -8.73 6.74
N ARG A 78 -11.01 -9.62 5.77
CA ARG A 78 -12.18 -10.50 5.79
C ARG A 78 -12.07 -11.52 6.93
N ALA A 79 -10.92 -12.19 7.05
CA ALA A 79 -10.67 -13.13 8.14
C ALA A 79 -10.90 -12.48 9.51
N ILE A 80 -10.38 -11.26 9.74
CA ILE A 80 -10.62 -10.51 10.98
C ILE A 80 -12.11 -10.29 11.24
N ARG A 81 -12.85 -9.83 10.23
CA ARG A 81 -14.31 -9.59 10.34
C ARG A 81 -15.06 -10.87 10.68
N ASP A 82 -14.67 -11.99 10.08
CA ASP A 82 -15.39 -13.26 10.15
C ASP A 82 -15.01 -14.08 11.42
N GLU A 83 -13.75 -14.05 11.86
CA GLU A 83 -13.22 -14.77 13.05
C GLU A 83 -13.43 -14.02 14.39
N ARG A 84 -13.99 -12.81 14.34
CA ARG A 84 -14.50 -11.96 15.45
C ARG A 84 -13.51 -11.47 16.52
N SER A 85 -12.43 -12.15 16.87
CA SER A 85 -11.59 -11.78 18.04
C SER A 85 -11.04 -10.35 17.95
N GLU A 86 -10.27 -10.02 16.90
CA GLU A 86 -9.75 -8.66 16.67
C GLU A 86 -10.86 -7.67 16.24
N TYR A 87 -11.92 -8.17 15.58
CA TYR A 87 -13.02 -7.33 15.10
C TYR A 87 -13.89 -6.79 16.24
N LEU A 88 -14.03 -7.53 17.35
CA LEU A 88 -14.81 -7.08 18.50
C LEU A 88 -14.24 -5.79 19.12
N GLU A 89 -12.92 -5.64 19.10
CA GLU A 89 -12.18 -4.45 19.57
C GLU A 89 -12.42 -3.20 18.71
N PHE A 90 -12.95 -3.35 17.50
CA PHE A 90 -13.25 -2.20 16.65
C PHE A 90 -14.50 -1.47 17.13
N ASP A 91 -14.45 -0.14 17.13
CA ASP A 91 -15.63 0.68 17.34
C ASP A 91 -16.68 0.46 16.23
N ILE A 92 -17.92 0.86 16.52
CA ILE A 92 -19.07 0.67 15.61
C ILE A 92 -18.81 1.34 14.25
N LYS A 93 -18.12 2.48 14.22
CA LYS A 93 -17.82 3.21 12.99
C LYS A 93 -16.84 2.43 12.12
N LYS A 94 -15.76 1.89 12.70
CA LYS A 94 -14.78 1.05 11.99
C LYS A 94 -15.42 -0.24 11.47
N LYS A 95 -16.30 -0.87 12.24
CA LYS A 95 -17.06 -2.06 11.81
C LYS A 95 -17.90 -1.78 10.56
N ARG A 96 -18.62 -0.66 10.53
CA ARG A 96 -19.39 -0.20 9.36
C ARG A 96 -18.50 0.09 8.15
N ILE A 97 -17.41 0.82 8.36
CA ILE A 97 -16.45 1.17 7.30
C ILE A 97 -15.81 -0.08 6.70
N LEU A 98 -15.40 -1.03 7.54
CA LEU A 98 -14.82 -2.30 7.08
C LEU A 98 -15.79 -3.06 6.20
N SER A 99 -17.05 -3.17 6.64
CA SER A 99 -18.10 -3.86 5.88
C SER A 99 -18.34 -3.20 4.52
N ALA A 100 -18.50 -1.88 4.48
CA ALA A 100 -18.67 -1.13 3.22
C ALA A 100 -17.44 -1.26 2.30
N TYR A 101 -16.24 -1.22 2.86
CA TYR A 101 -15.00 -1.34 2.11
C TYR A 101 -14.81 -2.73 1.50
N LEU A 102 -15.05 -3.79 2.25
CA LEU A 102 -14.88 -5.15 1.76
C LEU A 102 -15.95 -5.53 0.73
N ASN A 103 -17.17 -4.98 0.87
CA ASN A 103 -18.27 -5.19 -0.07
C ASN A 103 -18.06 -4.43 -1.39
N SER A 104 -17.53 -3.20 -1.35
CA SER A 104 -17.17 -2.45 -2.57
C SER A 104 -15.94 -3.00 -3.30
N ASN A 105 -15.18 -3.90 -2.65
CA ASN A 105 -14.05 -4.63 -3.24
C ASN A 105 -14.37 -6.12 -3.50
N ARG A 106 -15.64 -6.51 -3.59
CA ARG A 106 -16.05 -7.75 -4.28
C ARG A 106 -15.99 -7.48 -5.78
N ILE A 107 -14.84 -7.79 -6.38
CA ILE A 107 -14.68 -8.03 -7.83
C ILE A 107 -14.10 -9.43 -7.94
#